data_AF-A0A8D8BFG3-F1
#
_entry.id   AF-A0A8D8BFG3-F1
#
_cell.length_a   1.000
_cell.length_b   1.000
_cell.length_c   1.000
_cell.angle_alpha   90.00
_cell.angle_beta   90.00
_cell.angle_gamma   90.00
#
_symmetry.space_group_name_H-M   'P 1'
#
loop_
_entity.id
_entity.type
_entity.pdbx_description
1 polymer ?
#
loop_
_entity_poly.entity_id
_entity_poly.type
_entity_poly.pdbx_seq_one_letter_code
_entity_poly.pdbx_strand_id
1 'polypeptide(L)'
;MVSHETFRSMGFIYGGLQFISSLLLLINSSHLVADGSVVAICTLIASLITLIAVIILIAGFFMRKAIFVTIYLRFVTTIYVLLLIILFIWCIVDGVKYSSHDEIPDAKQREVAVTGITAITILWIVYATLLYSLISWILNGVIVTVRNDTVRLVSTDDRV
;
A
#
# COMPACT_ATOMS: atom_id res chain seq x y z
N MET A 1 23.29 5.08 -12.03
CA MET A 1 23.13 3.68 -11.56
C MET A 1 22.99 3.70 -10.05
N VAL A 2 21.89 3.20 -9.51
CA VAL A 2 21.71 3.03 -8.06
C VAL A 2 22.36 1.70 -7.67
N SER A 3 23.14 1.67 -6.58
CA SER A 3 23.86 0.47 -6.18
C SER A 3 22.93 -0.55 -5.49
N HIS A 4 23.33 -1.82 -5.50
CA HIS A 4 22.64 -2.90 -4.79
C HIS A 4 22.48 -2.60 -3.28
N GLU A 5 23.46 -1.97 -2.67
CA GLU A 5 23.38 -1.58 -1.25
C GLU A 5 22.35 -0.49 -0.99
N THR A 6 22.17 0.45 -1.92
CA THR A 6 21.15 1.50 -1.80
C THR A 6 19.74 0.90 -1.81
N PHE A 7 19.45 -0.05 -2.70
CA PHE A 7 18.15 -0.73 -2.72
C PHE A 7 17.90 -1.54 -1.46
N ARG A 8 18.93 -2.21 -0.92
CA ARG A 8 18.81 -2.95 0.34
C ARG A 8 18.50 -2.02 1.51
N SER A 9 19.19 -0.88 1.61
CA SER A 9 18.92 0.15 2.63
C SER A 9 17.51 0.73 2.51
N MET A 10 17.09 1.11 1.28
CA MET A 10 15.73 1.60 1.02
C MET A 10 14.66 0.57 1.40
N GLY A 11 14.90 -0.72 1.14
CA GLY A 11 14.02 -1.81 1.56
C GLY A 11 13.86 -1.91 3.07
N PHE A 12 14.96 -1.80 3.83
CA PHE A 12 14.91 -1.80 5.29
C PHE A 12 14.20 -0.57 5.87
N ILE A 13 14.47 0.62 5.32
CA ILE A 13 13.78 1.86 5.72
C ILE A 13 12.27 1.72 5.47
N TYR A 14 11.89 1.23 4.29
CA TYR A 14 10.49 1.00 3.94
C TYR A 14 9.83 -0.03 4.87
N GLY A 15 10.47 -1.19 5.09
CA GLY A 15 9.95 -2.23 5.98
C GLY A 15 9.80 -1.76 7.42
N GLY A 16 10.77 -0.99 7.93
CA GLY A 16 10.73 -0.41 9.27
C GLY A 16 9.62 0.63 9.42
N LEU A 17 9.47 1.52 8.44
CA LEU A 17 8.39 2.51 8.43
C LEU A 17 7.03 1.82 8.44
N GLN A 18 6.85 0.80 7.58
CA GLN A 18 5.59 0.07 7.49
C GLN A 18 5.28 -0.72 8.77
N PHE A 19 6.30 -1.23 9.46
CA PHE A 19 6.13 -1.89 10.76
C PHE A 19 5.61 -0.92 11.82
N ILE A 20 6.22 0.27 11.93
CA ILE A 20 5.78 1.32 12.86
C ILE A 20 4.34 1.75 12.52
N SER A 21 4.04 2.00 11.24
CA SER A 21 2.69 2.37 10.81
C SER A 21 1.67 1.30 11.16
N SER A 22 1.99 0.02 10.97
CA SER A 22 1.08 -1.10 11.29
C SER A 22 0.84 -1.22 12.80
N LEU A 23 1.88 -1.01 13.63
CA LEU A 23 1.74 -0.98 15.08
C LEU A 23 0.89 0.19 15.57
N LEU A 24 1.09 1.39 15.02
CA LEU A 24 0.27 2.56 15.35
C LEU A 24 -1.20 2.33 14.98
N LEU A 25 -1.45 1.72 13.81
CA LEU A 25 -2.80 1.39 13.36
C LEU A 25 -3.45 0.34 14.28
N LEU A 26 -2.70 -0.67 14.70
CA LEU A 26 -3.15 -1.70 15.64
C LEU A 26 -3.54 -1.08 16.98
N ILE A 27 -2.67 -0.25 17.59
CA ILE A 27 -2.94 0.43 18.85
C ILE A 27 -4.20 1.30 18.72
N ASN A 28 -4.28 2.13 17.68
CA ASN A 28 -5.42 3.03 17.49
C ASN A 28 -6.73 2.25 17.26
N SER A 29 -6.71 1.20 16.44
CA SER A 29 -7.88 0.35 16.20
C SER A 29 -8.34 -0.39 17.46
N SER A 30 -7.42 -0.80 18.34
CA SER A 30 -7.77 -1.46 19.59
C SER A 30 -8.56 -0.56 20.55
N HIS A 31 -8.27 0.75 20.58
CA HIS A 31 -9.04 1.72 21.34
C HIS A 31 -10.44 1.93 20.75
N LEU A 32 -10.56 2.00 19.42
CA LEU A 32 -11.84 2.17 18.73
C LEU A 32 -12.77 0.95 18.86
N VAL A 33 -12.21 -0.26 19.04
CA VAL A 33 -13.01 -1.49 19.25
C VAL A 33 -13.71 -1.50 20.60
N ALA A 34 -13.19 -0.77 21.60
CA ALA A 34 -13.85 -0.63 22.90
C ALA A 34 -15.25 0.04 22.78
N ASP A 35 -15.46 0.83 21.73
CA ASP A 35 -16.74 1.50 21.44
C ASP A 35 -17.73 0.62 20.64
N GLY A 36 -17.38 -0.63 20.30
CA GLY A 36 -18.28 -1.59 19.67
C GLY A 36 -18.63 -1.34 18.20
N SER A 37 -17.92 -0.42 17.53
CA SER A 37 -18.16 -0.09 16.12
C SER A 37 -17.71 -1.19 15.17
N VAL A 38 -18.58 -1.60 14.23
CA VAL A 38 -18.24 -2.55 13.16
C VAL A 38 -17.04 -2.06 12.33
N VAL A 39 -16.93 -0.75 12.11
CA VAL A 39 -15.79 -0.13 11.40
C VAL A 39 -14.49 -0.32 12.18
N ALA A 40 -14.55 -0.28 13.52
CA ALA A 40 -13.38 -0.51 14.37
C ALA A 40 -12.90 -1.98 14.28
N ILE A 41 -13.82 -2.94 14.24
CA ILE A 41 -13.49 -4.35 14.06
C ILE A 41 -12.86 -4.60 12.67
N CYS A 42 -13.43 -4.02 11.61
CA CYS A 42 -12.87 -4.12 10.26
C CYS A 42 -11.47 -3.51 10.16
N THR A 43 -11.24 -2.35 10.79
CA THR A 43 -9.92 -1.70 10.82
C THR A 43 -8.91 -2.49 11.64
N LEU A 44 -9.32 -3.14 12.74
CA LEU A 44 -8.48 -4.06 13.50
C LEU A 44 -8.06 -5.29 12.68
N ILE A 45 -8.99 -5.91 11.95
CA ILE A 45 -8.67 -7.06 11.08
C ILE A 45 -7.70 -6.63 9.97
N ALA A 46 -7.96 -5.49 9.34
CA ALA A 46 -7.07 -4.94 8.32
C ALA A 46 -5.67 -4.66 8.87
N SER A 47 -5.56 -4.10 10.08
CA SER A 47 -4.28 -3.81 10.74
C SER A 47 -3.48 -5.09 10.99
N LEU A 48 -4.12 -6.15 11.48
CA LEU A 48 -3.50 -7.45 11.68
C LEU A 48 -3.01 -8.07 10.37
N ILE A 49 -3.80 -8.03 9.30
CA ILE A 49 -3.39 -8.52 7.97
C ILE A 49 -2.16 -7.75 7.47
N THR A 50 -2.17 -6.41 7.61
CA THR A 50 -1.01 -5.60 7.22
C THR A 50 0.23 -5.92 8.04
N LEU A 51 0.08 -6.13 9.36
CA LEU A 51 1.19 -6.50 10.24
C LEU A 51 1.80 -7.85 9.84
N ILE A 52 0.96 -8.86 9.57
CA ILE A 52 1.42 -10.19 9.12
C ILE A 52 2.19 -10.06 7.80
N ALA A 53 1.67 -9.29 6.83
CA ALA A 53 2.36 -9.06 5.57
C ALA A 53 3.72 -8.39 5.78
N VAL A 54 3.81 -7.41 6.69
CA VAL A 54 5.08 -6.74 7.03
C VAL A 54 6.08 -7.69 7.66
N ILE A 55 5.63 -8.59 8.55
CA ILE A 55 6.49 -9.63 9.13
C ILE A 55 7.05 -10.53 8.02
N ILE A 56 6.23 -10.91 7.03
CA ILE A 56 6.69 -11.68 5.86
C ILE A 56 7.74 -10.90 5.06
N LEU A 57 7.54 -9.60 4.85
CA LEU A 57 8.51 -8.75 4.17
C LEU A 57 9.86 -8.72 4.91
N ILE A 58 9.82 -8.47 6.22
CA ILE A 58 11.00 -8.42 7.08
C ILE A 58 11.72 -9.77 7.07
N ALA A 59 11.00 -10.88 7.20
CA ALA A 59 11.56 -12.23 7.07
C ALA A 59 12.22 -12.45 5.70
N GLY A 60 11.64 -11.90 4.63
CA GLY A 60 12.24 -11.89 3.29
C GLY A 60 13.60 -11.20 3.22
N PHE A 61 13.75 -10.08 3.93
CA PHE A 61 15.03 -9.37 4.01
C PHE A 61 16.06 -10.14 4.84
N PHE A 62 15.68 -10.67 6.01
CA PHE A 62 16.60 -11.41 6.89
C PHE A 62 17.04 -12.75 6.31
N MET A 63 16.11 -13.52 5.74
CA MET A 63 16.42 -14.81 5.13
C MET A 63 17.04 -14.69 3.73
N ARG A 64 17.15 -13.46 3.19
CA ARG A 64 17.59 -13.18 1.82
C ARG A 64 16.85 -14.07 0.79
N LYS A 65 15.54 -14.23 0.97
CA LYS A 65 14.69 -15.01 0.07
C LYS A 65 13.77 -14.08 -0.70
N ALA A 66 14.06 -13.88 -1.99
CA ALA A 66 13.29 -13.02 -2.89
C ALA A 66 11.80 -13.42 -2.99
N ILE A 67 11.48 -14.70 -2.72
CA ILE A 67 10.10 -15.21 -2.73
C ILE A 67 9.21 -14.44 -1.74
N PHE A 68 9.68 -14.18 -0.51
CA PHE A 68 8.88 -13.47 0.49
C PHE A 68 8.64 -12.00 0.12
N VAL A 69 9.66 -11.33 -0.43
CA VAL A 69 9.53 -9.95 -0.94
C VAL A 69 8.55 -9.90 -2.12
N THR A 70 8.56 -10.94 -2.97
CA THR A 70 7.61 -11.07 -4.10
C THR A 70 6.18 -11.29 -3.60
N ILE A 71 5.98 -12.12 -2.57
CA ILE A 71 4.67 -12.33 -1.94
C ILE A 71 4.13 -11.01 -1.39
N TYR A 72 4.97 -10.24 -0.69
CA TYR A 72 4.58 -8.93 -0.19
C TYR A 72 4.24 -7.94 -1.31
N LEU A 73 5.04 -7.92 -2.39
CA LEU A 73 4.76 -7.07 -3.55
C LEU A 73 3.41 -7.41 -4.21
N ARG A 74 3.06 -8.71 -4.29
CA ARG A 74 1.73 -9.15 -4.75
C ARG A 74 0.63 -8.65 -3.82
N PHE A 75 0.83 -8.75 -2.50
CA PHE A 75 -0.12 -8.21 -1.52
C PHE A 75 -0.35 -6.70 -1.72
N VAL A 76 0.72 -5.90 -1.82
CA VAL A 76 0.61 -4.45 -2.09
C VAL A 76 -0.11 -4.17 -3.41
N THR A 77 0.18 -4.94 -4.46
CA THR A 77 -0.49 -4.79 -5.76
C THR A 77 -1.98 -5.09 -5.68
N THR A 78 -2.38 -6.15 -4.96
CA THR A 78 -3.79 -6.46 -4.72
C THR A 78 -4.50 -5.32 -3.98
N ILE A 79 -3.88 -4.77 -2.94
CA ILE A 79 -4.44 -3.64 -2.19
C ILE A 79 -4.60 -2.41 -3.10
N TYR A 80 -3.60 -2.09 -3.93
CA TYR A 80 -3.68 -0.99 -4.88
C TYR A 80 -4.84 -1.16 -5.87
N VAL A 81 -5.03 -2.35 -6.45
CA VAL A 81 -6.15 -2.64 -7.35
C VAL A 81 -7.49 -2.52 -6.63
N LEU A 82 -7.61 -3.02 -5.40
CA LEU A 82 -8.82 -2.88 -4.59
C LEU A 82 -9.15 -1.42 -4.30
N LEU A 83 -8.16 -0.58 -3.99
CA LEU A 83 -8.35 0.86 -3.79
C LEU A 83 -8.87 1.54 -5.05
N LEU A 84 -8.34 1.20 -6.23
CA LEU A 84 -8.85 1.74 -7.49
C LEU A 84 -10.31 1.33 -7.76
N ILE A 85 -10.68 0.08 -7.46
CA ILE A 85 -12.06 -0.40 -7.61
C ILE A 85 -13.00 0.36 -6.67
N ILE A 86 -12.64 0.49 -5.39
CA ILE A 86 -13.44 1.23 -4.41
C ILE A 86 -13.62 2.68 -4.84
N LEU A 87 -12.55 3.32 -5.31
CA LEU A 87 -12.59 4.69 -5.79
C LEU A 87 -13.51 4.82 -7.01
N PHE A 88 -13.43 3.88 -7.95
CA PHE A 88 -14.30 3.87 -9.13
C PHE A 88 -15.78 3.75 -8.76
N ILE A 89 -16.11 2.83 -7.83
CA ILE A 89 -17.47 2.68 -7.30
C ILE A 89 -17.93 3.96 -6.61
N TRP A 90 -17.07 4.57 -5.80
CA TRP A 90 -17.37 5.81 -5.08
C TRP A 90 -17.67 6.97 -6.04
N CYS A 91 -16.88 7.11 -7.11
CA CYS A 91 -17.15 8.10 -8.17
C CYS A 91 -18.51 7.90 -8.85
N ILE A 92 -18.93 6.65 -9.10
CA ILE A 92 -20.25 6.37 -9.69
C ILE A 92 -21.35 6.77 -8.71
N VAL A 93 -21.24 6.37 -7.43
CA VAL A 93 -22.23 6.67 -6.40
C VAL A 93 -22.39 8.18 -6.21
N ASP A 94 -21.29 8.91 -6.09
CA ASP A 94 -21.32 10.37 -5.93
C ASP A 94 -21.86 11.03 -7.21
N GLY A 95 -21.47 10.57 -8.39
CA GLY A 95 -22.02 11.05 -9.66
C GLY A 95 -23.54 10.92 -9.73
N VAL A 96 -24.10 9.81 -9.24
CA VAL A 96 -25.55 9.59 -9.17
C VAL A 96 -26.21 10.53 -8.15
N LYS A 97 -25.64 10.67 -6.95
CA LYS A 97 -26.16 11.59 -5.90
C LYS A 97 -26.23 13.03 -6.37
N TYR A 98 -25.15 13.51 -6.98
CA TYR A 98 -25.15 14.84 -7.58
C TYR A 98 -26.02 14.93 -8.83
N SER A 99 -26.48 13.83 -9.44
CA SER A 99 -27.41 13.86 -10.59
C SER A 99 -28.87 14.12 -10.18
N SER A 100 -29.28 13.57 -9.03
CA SER A 100 -30.61 13.80 -8.45
C SER A 100 -30.74 15.25 -8.01
N HIS A 101 -31.81 15.92 -8.46
CA HIS A 101 -32.07 17.35 -8.20
C HIS A 101 -32.37 17.70 -6.73
N ASP A 102 -32.32 16.72 -5.82
CA ASP A 102 -32.81 16.86 -4.44
C ASP A 102 -31.75 17.36 -3.44
N GLU A 103 -30.45 17.24 -3.70
CA GLU A 103 -29.41 17.57 -2.69
C GLU A 103 -28.84 18.99 -2.80
N ILE A 104 -28.78 19.60 -4.00
CA ILE A 104 -28.25 20.97 -4.19
C ILE A 104 -29.15 21.76 -5.16
N PRO A 105 -29.96 22.72 -4.66
CA PRO A 105 -30.88 23.48 -5.49
C PRO A 105 -30.19 24.56 -6.36
N ASP A 106 -28.97 24.98 -6.00
CA ASP A 106 -28.20 25.98 -6.77
C ASP A 106 -27.23 25.29 -7.76
N ALA A 107 -27.50 25.46 -9.05
CA ALA A 107 -26.71 24.90 -10.14
C ALA A 107 -25.22 25.29 -10.08
N LYS A 108 -24.91 26.50 -9.59
CA LYS A 108 -23.52 26.98 -9.47
C LYS A 108 -22.77 26.29 -8.34
N GLN A 109 -23.43 26.03 -7.21
CA GLN A 109 -22.84 25.27 -6.10
C GLN A 109 -22.61 23.82 -6.47
N ARG A 110 -23.54 23.22 -7.24
CA ARG A 110 -23.42 21.86 -7.76
C ARG A 110 -22.23 21.72 -8.71
N GLU A 111 -22.02 22.68 -9.62
CA GLU A 111 -20.87 22.70 -10.53
C GLU A 111 -19.53 22.79 -9.77
N VAL A 112 -19.46 23.67 -8.76
CA VAL A 112 -18.26 23.81 -7.92
C VAL A 112 -18.01 22.54 -7.10
N ALA A 113 -19.05 21.92 -6.54
CA ALA A 113 -18.93 20.68 -5.76
C ALA A 113 -18.43 19.50 -6.63
N VAL A 114 -19.03 19.31 -7.81
CA VAL A 114 -18.62 18.25 -8.75
C VAL A 114 -17.18 18.47 -9.23
N THR A 115 -16.81 19.70 -9.55
CA THR A 115 -15.43 20.04 -9.96
C THR A 115 -14.43 19.80 -8.83
N GLY A 116 -14.78 20.19 -7.59
CA GLY A 116 -13.96 19.96 -6.41
C GLY A 116 -13.73 18.48 -6.12
N ILE A 117 -14.79 17.66 -6.13
CA ILE A 117 -14.68 16.21 -5.90
C ILE A 117 -13.88 15.53 -7.00
N THR A 118 -14.05 15.96 -8.25
CA THR A 118 -13.27 15.45 -9.39
C THR A 118 -11.79 15.76 -9.22
N ALA A 119 -11.44 17.00 -8.83
CA ALA A 119 -10.05 17.40 -8.61
C ALA A 119 -9.40 16.62 -7.44
N ILE A 120 -10.12 16.46 -6.32
CA ILE A 120 -9.65 15.69 -5.15
C ILE A 120 -9.45 14.23 -5.53
N THR A 121 -10.39 13.63 -6.27
CA THR A 121 -10.30 12.25 -6.76
C THR A 121 -9.09 12.05 -7.64
N ILE A 122 -8.87 12.92 -8.63
CA ILE A 122 -7.72 12.85 -9.53
C ILE A 122 -6.42 12.94 -8.72
N LEU A 123 -6.34 13.89 -7.79
CA LEU A 123 -5.16 14.06 -6.94
C LEU A 123 -4.88 12.80 -6.11
N TRP A 124 -5.92 12.18 -5.55
CA TRP A 124 -5.81 10.91 -4.83
C TRP A 124 -5.31 9.76 -5.71
N ILE A 125 -5.80 9.64 -6.94
CA ILE A 125 -5.34 8.62 -7.91
C ILE A 125 -3.87 8.82 -8.23
N VAL A 126 -3.48 10.04 -8.57
CA VAL A 126 -2.09 10.38 -8.91
C VAL A 126 -1.18 10.07 -7.74
N TYR A 127 -1.55 10.50 -6.53
CA TYR A 127 -0.79 10.25 -5.32
C TYR A 127 -0.64 8.75 -5.03
N ALA A 128 -1.73 7.98 -5.05
CA ALA A 128 -1.71 6.54 -4.83
C ALA A 128 -0.86 5.80 -5.87
N THR A 129 -0.92 6.23 -7.13
CA THR A 129 -0.16 5.64 -8.24
C THR A 129 1.33 5.93 -8.12
N LEU A 130 1.72 7.15 -7.71
CA LEU A 130 3.11 7.50 -7.45
C LEU A 130 3.67 6.70 -6.27
N LEU A 131 2.92 6.59 -5.18
CA LEU A 131 3.31 5.76 -4.03
C LEU A 131 3.48 4.29 -4.42
N TYR A 132 2.51 3.72 -5.13
CA TYR A 132 2.60 2.34 -5.61
C TYR A 132 3.83 2.13 -6.51
N SER A 133 4.07 3.05 -7.44
CA SER A 133 5.23 2.99 -8.34
C SER A 133 6.54 3.03 -7.57
N LEU A 134 6.65 3.90 -6.57
CA LEU A 134 7.83 4.01 -5.70
C LEU A 134 8.06 2.72 -4.90
N ILE A 135 7.01 2.18 -4.26
CA ILE A 135 7.07 0.94 -3.49
C ILE A 135 7.48 -0.24 -4.38
N SER A 136 6.83 -0.38 -5.53
CA SER A 136 7.12 -1.42 -6.51
C SER A 136 8.56 -1.33 -7.01
N TRP A 137 9.05 -0.12 -7.27
CA TRP A 137 10.43 0.11 -7.68
C TRP A 137 11.44 -0.31 -6.61
N ILE A 138 11.22 0.08 -5.34
CA ILE A 138 12.08 -0.32 -4.21
C ILE A 138 12.09 -1.84 -4.05
N LEU A 139 10.91 -2.47 -3.97
CA LEU A 139 10.79 -3.92 -3.74
C LEU A 139 11.36 -4.74 -4.89
N ASN A 140 11.15 -4.34 -6.15
CA ASN A 140 11.78 -4.99 -7.30
C ASN A 140 13.30 -4.84 -7.28
N GLY A 141 13.82 -3.67 -6.91
CA GLY A 141 15.26 -3.47 -6.72
C GLY A 141 15.85 -4.36 -5.64
N VAL A 142 15.12 -4.58 -4.53
CA VAL A 142 15.52 -5.53 -3.48
C VAL A 142 15.48 -6.97 -3.99
N ILE A 143 14.45 -7.38 -4.73
CA ILE A 143 14.34 -8.72 -5.31
C ILE A 143 15.54 -9.04 -6.21
N VAL A 144 15.90 -8.11 -7.10
CA VAL A 144 17.05 -8.26 -8.01
C VAL A 144 18.34 -8.38 -7.21
N THR A 145 18.51 -7.55 -6.18
CA THR A 145 19.70 -7.56 -5.32
C THR A 145 19.85 -8.88 -4.57
N VAL A 146 18.78 -9.35 -3.93
CA VAL A 146 18.76 -10.62 -3.19
C VAL A 146 19.05 -11.80 -4.13
N ARG A 147 18.45 -11.82 -5.33
CA ARG A 147 18.68 -12.89 -6.31
C ARG A 147 20.14 -12.93 -6.78
N ASN A 148 20.75 -11.77 -7.04
CA ASN A 148 22.15 -11.68 -7.45
C ASN A 148 23.09 -12.16 -6.35
N ASP A 149 22.81 -11.82 -5.09
CA ASP A 149 23.59 -12.29 -3.93
C ASP A 149 23.50 -13.81 -3.76
N THR A 150 22.32 -14.41 -3.93
CA THR A 150 22.15 -15.87 -3.89
C THR A 150 22.96 -16.57 -4.97
N VAL A 151 22.92 -16.08 -6.22
CA VAL A 151 23.68 -16.67 -7.34
C VAL A 151 25.19 -16.57 -7.11
N ARG A 152 25.68 -15.43 -6.60
CA ARG A 152 27.10 -15.27 -6.28
C ARG A 152 27.55 -16.24 -5.19
N LEU A 153 26.78 -16.41 -4.13
CA LEU A 153 27.10 -17.33 -3.03
C LEU A 153 27.17 -18.78 -3.51
N VAL A 154 26.21 -19.23 -4.32
CA VAL A 154 26.23 -20.60 -4.89
C VAL A 154 27.45 -20.81 -5.80
N SER A 155 27.77 -19.84 -6.66
CA SER A 155 28.93 -19.94 -7.56
C SER A 155 30.30 -19.92 -6.86
N THR A 156 30.33 -19.46 -5.61
CA THR A 156 31.56 -19.44 -4.80
C THR A 156 31.75 -20.77 -4.06
N ASP A 157 30.66 -21.44 -3.69
CA ASP A 157 30.66 -22.76 -3.05
C ASP A 157 31.10 -23.86 -4.02
N ASP A 158 30.76 -23.75 -5.30
CA ASP A 158 31.21 -24.70 -6.35
C ASP A 158 32.71 -24.59 -6.72
N ARG A 159 33.46 -23.68 -6.08
CA ARG A 159 34.89 -23.42 -6.36
C ARG A 159 35.83 -23.80 -5.21
N VAL A 160 35.34 -24.48 -4.18
CA VAL A 160 36.11 -25.01 -3.04
C VAL A 160 36.04 -26.53 -3.06
#